data_AF-A0A1A8EUL4-F1
#
_entry.id   AF-A0A1A8EUL4-F1
#
_cell.length_a   1.000
_cell.length_b   1.000
_cell.length_c   1.000
_cell.angle_alpha   90.00
_cell.angle_beta   90.00
_cell.angle_gamma   90.00
#
_symmetry.space_group_name_H-M   'P 1'
#
loop_
_entity.id
_entity.type
_entity.pdbx_description
1 polymer ?
#
loop_
_entity_poly.entity_id
_entity_poly.type
_entity_poly.pdbx_seq_one_letter_code
_entity_poly.pdbx_strand_id
1 'polypeptide(L)'
;EEISLGPACWLWDYLRRSGQAGFLLPLSGGVDSSSTACIIYCMCVLLCQAVRKENSQVLEDVRRVVGDESYTPQHPEELCGRIFTTCYMASENSSEGTCSRARELASQIGSTHLNINIDLAVKGILGIFSAVTGRWPQFAAKGGSTRENLALQNV
;
A
#
# COMPACT_ATOMS: atom_id res chain seq x y z
N GLU A 1 -4.49 21.07 5.27
CA GLU A 1 -4.17 21.36 3.85
C GLU A 1 -2.70 21.18 3.53
N GLU A 2 -1.75 21.69 4.33
CA GLU A 2 -0.32 21.52 4.03
C GLU A 2 0.14 20.05 3.92
N ILE A 3 -0.27 19.20 4.87
CA ILE A 3 0.04 17.75 4.89
C ILE A 3 -0.57 17.01 3.69
N SER A 4 -1.71 17.45 3.18
CA SER A 4 -2.38 16.79 2.04
C SER A 4 -1.83 17.25 0.69
N LEU A 5 -1.30 18.48 0.60
CA LEU A 5 -0.86 19.07 -0.67
C LEU A 5 0.64 18.89 -0.93
N GLY A 6 1.49 19.20 0.06
CA GLY A 6 2.94 19.15 -0.10
C GLY A 6 3.45 17.74 -0.44
N PRO A 7 3.18 16.74 0.41
CA PRO A 7 3.53 15.35 0.14
C PRO A 7 2.91 14.78 -1.14
N ALA A 8 1.68 15.18 -1.50
CA ALA A 8 1.03 14.74 -2.73
C ALA A 8 1.76 15.25 -3.98
N CYS A 9 2.09 16.54 -4.03
CA CYS A 9 2.89 17.12 -5.10
C CYS A 9 4.29 16.50 -5.17
N TRP A 10 4.90 16.21 -4.02
CA TRP A 10 6.21 15.55 -3.96
C TRP A 10 6.15 14.13 -4.53
N LEU A 11 5.16 13.32 -4.15
CA LEU A 11 4.96 11.97 -4.69
C LEU A 11 4.69 11.99 -6.20
N TRP A 12 3.95 12.98 -6.70
CA TRP A 12 3.75 13.14 -8.14
C TRP A 12 5.06 13.37 -8.89
N ASP A 13 5.87 14.31 -8.39
CA ASP A 13 7.18 14.59 -8.96
C ASP A 13 8.11 13.38 -8.89
N TYR A 14 8.07 12.62 -7.80
CA TYR A 14 8.81 11.39 -7.65
C TYR A 14 8.38 10.34 -8.68
N LEU A 15 7.07 10.09 -8.81
CA LEU A 15 6.53 9.10 -9.73
C LEU A 15 6.91 9.42 -11.18
N ARG A 16 6.56 10.63 -11.65
CA ARG A 16 6.76 11.01 -13.05
C ARG A 16 8.24 11.07 -13.45
N ARG A 17 9.15 11.34 -12.51
CA ARG A 17 10.61 11.43 -12.78
C ARG A 17 11.35 10.10 -12.57
N SER A 18 10.81 9.19 -11.78
CA SER A 18 11.42 7.87 -11.52
C SER A 18 11.26 6.87 -12.67
N GLY A 19 10.37 7.16 -13.62
CA GLY A 19 10.03 6.24 -14.72
C GLY A 19 9.25 5.01 -14.28
N GLN A 20 8.71 5.00 -13.05
CA GLN A 20 7.88 3.92 -12.54
C GLN A 20 6.42 4.08 -12.97
N ALA A 21 5.68 2.96 -12.95
CA ALA A 21 4.28 2.90 -13.39
C ALA A 21 3.25 3.16 -12.26
N GLY A 22 3.70 3.29 -11.01
CA GLY A 22 2.79 3.52 -9.88
C GLY A 22 3.43 3.27 -8.52
N PHE A 23 2.58 3.04 -7.52
CA PHE A 23 2.95 2.81 -6.14
C PHE A 23 2.38 1.49 -5.63
N LEU A 24 3.12 0.86 -4.71
CA LEU A 24 2.66 -0.26 -3.90
C LEU A 24 2.72 0.13 -2.42
N LEU A 25 1.59 0.06 -1.72
CA LEU A 25 1.52 0.35 -0.28
C LEU A 25 1.00 -0.86 0.51
N PRO A 26 1.79 -1.38 1.46
CA PRO A 26 1.29 -2.23 2.53
C PRO A 26 0.24 -1.48 3.38
N LEU A 27 -1.03 -1.82 3.19
CA LEU A 27 -2.14 -1.14 3.86
C LEU A 27 -2.61 -2.00 5.03
N SER A 28 -2.32 -1.58 6.27
CA SER A 28 -2.58 -2.39 7.47
C SER A 28 -3.96 -2.17 8.10
N GLY A 29 -4.70 -1.15 7.65
CA GLY A 29 -5.93 -0.70 8.31
C GLY A 29 -5.68 0.09 9.62
N GLY A 30 -4.42 0.50 9.85
CA GLY A 30 -4.01 1.47 10.85
C GLY A 30 -3.96 2.90 10.30
N VAL A 31 -3.78 3.88 11.20
CA VAL A 31 -3.82 5.31 10.86
C VAL A 31 -2.72 5.69 9.88
N ASP A 32 -1.46 5.29 10.14
CA ASP A 32 -0.32 5.76 9.33
C ASP A 32 -0.38 5.29 7.86
N SER A 33 -0.67 4.01 7.63
CA SER A 33 -0.87 3.49 6.28
C SER A 33 -2.09 4.12 5.61
N SER A 34 -3.14 4.41 6.37
CA SER A 34 -4.34 5.08 5.85
C SER A 34 -4.05 6.52 5.45
N SER A 35 -3.30 7.26 6.27
CA SER A 35 -2.85 8.63 5.95
C SER A 35 -1.99 8.65 4.69
N THR A 36 -1.11 7.67 4.53
CA THR A 36 -0.28 7.52 3.31
C THR A 36 -1.15 7.27 2.07
N ALA A 37 -2.14 6.39 2.18
CA ALA A 37 -3.11 6.13 1.10
C ALA A 37 -3.92 7.39 0.74
N CYS A 38 -4.35 8.17 1.74
CA CYS A 38 -5.06 9.43 1.53
C CYS A 38 -4.19 10.46 0.79
N ILE A 39 -2.88 10.53 1.05
CA ILE A 39 -1.97 11.44 0.33
C ILE A 39 -1.92 11.07 -1.17
N ILE A 40 -1.84 9.79 -1.51
CA ILE A 40 -1.88 9.32 -2.91
C ILE A 40 -3.23 9.68 -3.56
N TYR A 41 -4.33 9.55 -2.82
CA TYR A 41 -5.63 9.95 -3.32
C TYR A 41 -5.72 11.48 -3.55
N CYS A 42 -5.21 12.29 -2.62
CA CYS A 42 -5.11 13.74 -2.81
C CYS A 42 -4.26 14.09 -4.04
N MET A 43 -3.17 13.37 -4.30
CA MET A 43 -2.39 13.51 -5.53
C MET A 43 -3.28 13.27 -6.76
N CYS A 44 -4.06 12.18 -6.80
CA CYS A 44 -4.98 11.90 -7.90
C CYS A 44 -6.01 13.03 -8.11
N VAL A 45 -6.57 13.57 -7.02
CA VAL A 45 -7.50 14.71 -7.07
C VAL A 45 -6.83 15.94 -7.71
N LEU A 46 -5.61 16.27 -7.31
CA LEU A 46 -4.86 17.41 -7.84
C LEU A 46 -4.55 17.23 -9.33
N LEU A 47 -4.19 16.02 -9.76
CA LEU A 47 -3.94 15.71 -11.17
C LEU A 47 -5.20 15.87 -12.02
N CYS A 48 -6.33 15.30 -11.59
CA CYS A 48 -7.61 15.48 -12.28
C CYS A 48 -8.02 16.96 -12.33
N GLN A 49 -7.72 17.75 -11.30
CA GLN A 49 -7.99 19.20 -11.31
C GLN A 49 -7.06 19.95 -12.28
N ALA A 50 -5.77 19.62 -12.33
CA ALA A 50 -4.82 20.24 -13.22
C ALA A 50 -5.13 19.94 -14.70
N VAL A 51 -5.54 18.70 -15.01
CA VAL A 51 -5.99 18.31 -16.35
C VAL A 51 -7.26 19.06 -16.74
N ARG A 52 -8.23 19.20 -15.82
CA ARG A 52 -9.44 20.02 -16.05
C ARG A 52 -9.16 21.51 -16.28
N LYS A 53 -8.05 22.02 -15.76
CA LYS A 53 -7.54 23.38 -16.00
C LYS A 53 -6.63 23.46 -17.24
N GLU A 54 -6.69 22.47 -18.13
CA GLU A 54 -5.97 22.42 -19.40
C GLU A 54 -4.43 22.45 -19.25
N ASN A 55 -3.90 21.91 -18.15
CA ASN A 55 -2.45 21.74 -18.00
C ASN A 55 -1.95 20.58 -18.86
N SER A 56 -1.41 20.91 -20.04
CA SER A 56 -0.91 19.94 -21.03
C SER A 56 0.23 19.07 -20.49
N GLN A 57 1.16 19.65 -19.73
CA GLN A 57 2.29 18.91 -19.16
C GLN A 57 1.82 17.82 -18.20
N VAL A 58 0.86 18.13 -17.32
CA VAL A 58 0.31 17.14 -16.38
C VAL A 58 -0.42 16.04 -17.13
N LEU A 59 -1.18 16.37 -18.18
CA LEU A 59 -1.89 15.38 -18.99
C LEU A 59 -0.92 14.43 -19.69
N GLU A 60 0.14 14.96 -20.30
CA GLU A 60 1.20 14.18 -20.94
C GLU A 60 1.89 13.24 -19.93
N ASP A 61 2.26 13.78 -18.76
CA ASP A 61 2.90 12.99 -17.71
C ASP A 61 1.98 11.89 -17.17
N VAL A 62 0.68 12.17 -16.99
CA VAL A 62 -0.30 11.14 -16.57
C VAL A 62 -0.39 10.03 -17.61
N ARG A 63 -0.57 10.37 -18.89
CA ARG A 63 -0.65 9.41 -20.00
C ARG A 63 0.59 8.51 -20.07
N ARG A 64 1.76 9.11 -19.90
CA ARG A 64 3.04 8.39 -19.85
C ARG A 64 3.13 7.44 -18.67
N VAL A 65 2.74 7.88 -17.46
CA VAL A 65 2.77 7.05 -16.25
C VAL A 65 1.80 5.88 -16.37
N VAL A 66 0.58 6.10 -16.87
CA VAL A 66 -0.40 5.02 -17.04
C VAL A 66 -0.12 4.14 -18.27
N GLY A 67 0.76 4.56 -19.18
CA GLY A 67 1.08 3.85 -20.41
C GLY A 67 -0.05 3.85 -21.45
N ASP A 68 -0.89 4.90 -21.48
CA ASP A 68 -2.05 5.03 -22.37
C ASP A 68 -2.16 6.47 -22.88
N GLU A 69 -1.81 6.69 -24.15
CA GLU A 69 -1.81 8.01 -24.80
C GLU A 69 -3.21 8.60 -25.00
N SER A 70 -4.25 7.77 -25.00
CA SER A 70 -5.64 8.19 -25.17
C SER A 70 -6.30 8.60 -23.86
N TYR A 71 -5.71 8.19 -22.73
CA TYR A 71 -6.29 8.37 -21.42
C TYR A 71 -6.38 9.83 -21.00
N THR A 72 -7.50 10.21 -20.40
CA THR A 72 -7.71 11.55 -19.83
C THR A 72 -8.42 11.39 -18.49
N PRO A 73 -7.74 11.65 -17.36
CA PRO A 73 -8.30 11.37 -16.04
C PRO A 73 -9.47 12.32 -15.72
N GLN A 74 -10.64 11.74 -15.42
CA GLN A 74 -11.83 12.48 -15.00
C GLN A 74 -12.15 12.27 -13.52
N HIS A 75 -12.05 11.02 -13.07
CA HIS A 75 -12.37 10.60 -11.71
C HIS A 75 -11.09 10.22 -10.96
N PRO A 76 -10.80 10.84 -9.80
CA PRO A 76 -9.61 10.53 -9.01
C PRO A 76 -9.50 9.05 -8.61
N GLU A 77 -10.63 8.40 -8.33
CA GLU A 77 -10.70 6.98 -7.96
C GLU A 77 -10.22 6.07 -9.09
N GLU A 78 -10.55 6.41 -10.33
CA GLU A 78 -10.16 5.63 -11.51
C GLU A 78 -8.68 5.82 -11.84
N LEU A 79 -8.17 7.05 -11.75
CA LEU A 79 -6.73 7.32 -11.84
C LEU A 79 -5.96 6.57 -10.74
N CYS A 80 -6.46 6.62 -9.51
CA CYS A 80 -5.90 5.92 -8.36
C CYS A 80 -5.81 4.41 -8.62
N GLY A 81 -6.86 3.80 -9.16
CA GLY A 81 -6.87 2.38 -9.51
C GLY A 81 -5.79 1.95 -10.51
N ARG A 82 -5.38 2.85 -11.42
CA ARG A 82 -4.32 2.59 -12.41
C ARG A 82 -2.92 2.69 -11.83
N ILE A 83 -2.69 3.63 -10.91
CA ILE A 83 -1.34 3.96 -10.44
C ILE A 83 -1.07 3.53 -9.00
N PHE A 84 -2.07 3.02 -8.28
CA PHE A 84 -1.93 2.69 -6.87
C PHE A 84 -2.45 1.29 -6.55
N THR A 85 -1.52 0.43 -6.14
CA THR A 85 -1.81 -0.90 -5.60
C THR A 85 -1.66 -0.87 -4.08
N THR A 86 -2.69 -1.29 -3.35
CA THR A 86 -2.62 -1.48 -1.91
C THR A 86 -2.61 -2.97 -1.59
N CYS A 87 -1.89 -3.37 -0.54
CA CYS A 87 -1.79 -4.78 -0.15
C CYS A 87 -1.98 -4.94 1.36
N TYR A 88 -3.04 -5.63 1.78
CA TYR A 88 -3.19 -6.08 3.15
C TYR A 88 -2.50 -7.45 3.30
N MET A 89 -1.51 -7.52 4.21
CA MET A 89 -0.73 -8.73 4.49
C MET A 89 -1.17 -9.30 5.84
N ALA A 90 -2.10 -10.25 5.81
CA ALA A 90 -2.68 -10.89 6.98
C ALA A 90 -1.73 -11.93 7.58
N SER A 91 -1.64 -11.98 8.91
CA SER A 91 -1.02 -13.07 9.67
C SER A 91 -2.06 -13.81 10.50
N GLU A 92 -1.67 -14.91 11.15
CA GLU A 92 -2.52 -15.67 12.08
C GLU A 92 -3.06 -14.83 13.25
N ASN A 93 -2.39 -13.71 13.56
CA ASN A 93 -2.76 -12.80 14.64
C ASN A 93 -3.53 -11.55 14.14
N SER A 94 -3.79 -11.44 12.85
CA SER A 94 -4.51 -10.31 12.25
C SER A 94 -6.01 -10.37 12.56
N SER A 95 -6.61 -9.22 12.89
CA SER A 95 -8.04 -9.12 13.18
C SER A 95 -8.87 -8.80 11.92
N GLU A 96 -10.09 -9.34 11.86
CA GLU A 96 -11.06 -9.02 10.81
C GLU A 96 -11.32 -7.50 10.70
N GLY A 97 -11.33 -6.79 11.83
CA GLY A 97 -11.51 -5.34 11.85
C GLY A 97 -10.42 -4.58 11.08
N THR A 98 -9.14 -4.95 11.23
CA THR A 98 -8.05 -4.33 10.46
C THR A 98 -8.15 -4.63 8.96
N CYS A 99 -8.46 -5.88 8.61
CA CYS A 99 -8.66 -6.31 7.23
C CYS A 99 -9.84 -5.56 6.58
N SER A 100 -10.96 -5.42 7.29
CA SER A 100 -12.15 -4.74 6.80
C SER A 100 -11.89 -3.26 6.53
N ARG A 101 -11.23 -2.56 7.47
CA ARG A 101 -10.86 -1.15 7.30
C ARG A 101 -9.93 -0.92 6.10
N ALA A 102 -8.93 -1.79 5.91
CA ALA A 102 -8.03 -1.69 4.78
C ALA A 102 -8.79 -1.85 3.45
N ARG A 103 -9.68 -2.85 3.36
CA ARG A 103 -10.52 -3.09 2.20
C ARG A 103 -11.46 -1.93 1.91
N GLU A 104 -12.14 -1.42 2.94
CA GLU A 104 -13.11 -0.33 2.82
C GLU A 104 -12.41 0.95 2.32
N LEU A 105 -11.30 1.33 2.94
CA LEU A 105 -10.53 2.50 2.50
C LEU A 105 -10.03 2.35 1.06
N ALA A 106 -9.47 1.18 0.71
CA ALA A 106 -9.00 0.90 -0.63
C ALA A 106 -10.13 1.01 -1.68
N SER A 107 -11.34 0.56 -1.33
CA SER A 107 -12.52 0.69 -2.16
C SER A 107 -12.98 2.15 -2.30
N GLN A 108 -12.91 2.95 -1.24
CA GLN A 108 -13.31 4.35 -1.27
C GLN A 108 -12.37 5.20 -2.13
N ILE A 109 -11.07 4.94 -2.09
CA ILE A 109 -10.08 5.69 -2.89
C ILE A 109 -9.88 5.12 -4.30
N GLY A 110 -10.46 3.96 -4.61
CA GLY A 110 -10.35 3.31 -5.92
C GLY A 110 -9.05 2.56 -6.20
N SER A 111 -8.19 2.31 -5.19
CA SER A 111 -6.91 1.61 -5.42
C SER A 111 -7.11 0.13 -5.78
N THR A 112 -6.18 -0.45 -6.56
CA THR A 112 -6.16 -1.90 -6.79
C THR A 112 -5.74 -2.60 -5.50
N HIS A 113 -6.67 -3.30 -4.84
CA HIS A 113 -6.45 -3.88 -3.51
C HIS A 113 -6.17 -5.39 -3.56
N LEU A 114 -5.03 -5.77 -2.98
CA LEU A 114 -4.63 -7.16 -2.76
C LEU A 114 -4.81 -7.52 -1.29
N ASN A 115 -5.25 -8.74 -1.04
CA ASN A 115 -5.26 -9.33 0.29
C ASN A 115 -4.53 -10.67 0.23
N ILE A 116 -3.42 -10.77 0.95
CA ILE A 116 -2.59 -11.96 1.00
C ILE A 116 -2.41 -12.41 2.45
N ASN A 117 -2.35 -13.72 2.65
CA ASN A 117 -1.98 -14.29 3.94
C ASN A 117 -0.50 -14.73 3.87
N ILE A 118 0.31 -14.27 4.84
CA ILE A 118 1.76 -14.52 4.89
C ILE A 118 2.13 -15.74 5.73
N ASP A 119 1.17 -16.40 6.39
CA ASP A 119 1.42 -17.50 7.33
C ASP A 119 2.14 -18.67 6.67
N LEU A 120 1.87 -18.93 5.39
CA LEU A 120 2.56 -20.00 4.66
C LEU A 120 4.07 -19.70 4.52
N ALA A 121 4.42 -18.45 4.22
CA ALA A 121 5.81 -18.02 4.11
C ALA A 121 6.51 -18.05 5.48
N VAL A 122 5.84 -17.52 6.51
CA VAL A 122 6.33 -17.53 7.90
C VAL A 122 6.58 -18.97 8.37
N LYS A 123 5.61 -19.89 8.16
CA LYS A 123 5.77 -21.32 8.49
C LYS A 123 6.91 -21.98 7.73
N GLY A 124 7.13 -21.61 6.47
CA GLY A 124 8.28 -22.09 5.68
C GLY A 124 9.61 -21.71 6.32
N ILE A 125 9.77 -20.45 6.72
CA ILE A 125 10.97 -19.95 7.39
C ILE A 125 11.18 -20.65 8.74
N LEU A 126 10.14 -20.76 9.55
CA LEU A 126 10.20 -21.45 10.84
C LEU A 126 10.50 -22.95 10.67
N GLY A 127 10.01 -23.56 9.60
CA GLY A 127 10.34 -24.94 9.22
C GLY A 127 11.82 -25.15 8.98
N ILE A 128 12.46 -24.26 8.21
CA ILE A 128 13.91 -24.30 7.96
C ILE A 128 14.69 -24.12 9.26
N PHE A 129 14.31 -23.13 10.09
CA PHE A 129 14.94 -22.90 11.38
C PHE A 129 14.86 -24.14 12.28
N SER A 130 13.70 -24.78 12.34
CA SER A 130 13.47 -25.95 13.17
C SER A 130 14.25 -27.17 12.69
N ALA A 131 14.34 -27.38 11.37
CA ALA A 131 15.11 -28.46 10.79
C ALA A 131 16.61 -28.40 11.13
N VAL A 132 17.17 -27.20 11.24
CA VAL A 132 18.61 -27.00 11.55
C VAL A 132 18.88 -26.97 13.05
N THR A 133 17.99 -26.37 13.85
CA THR A 133 18.23 -26.13 15.29
C THR A 133 17.58 -27.15 16.22
N GLY A 134 16.62 -27.93 15.72
CA GLY A 134 15.78 -28.82 16.54
C GLY A 134 14.82 -28.09 17.48
N ARG A 135 14.64 -26.76 17.32
CA ARG A 135 13.79 -25.94 18.16
C ARG A 135 12.65 -25.30 17.38
N TRP A 136 11.52 -25.08 18.03
CA TRP A 136 10.41 -24.33 17.48
C TRP A 136 10.10 -23.14 18.40
N PRO A 137 10.41 -21.89 17.98
CA PRO A 137 10.15 -20.72 18.81
C PRO A 137 8.66 -20.57 19.11
N GLN A 138 8.33 -20.05 20.29
CA GLN A 138 6.95 -19.85 20.71
C GLN A 138 6.66 -18.38 21.03
N PHE A 139 5.43 -17.94 20.75
CA PHE A 139 4.94 -16.64 21.23
C PHE A 139 4.84 -16.62 22.76
N ALA A 140 4.94 -15.44 23.37
CA ALA A 140 4.85 -15.29 24.82
C ALA A 140 3.54 -15.84 25.38
N ALA A 141 2.43 -15.64 24.66
CA ALA A 141 1.11 -16.20 25.02
C ALA A 141 1.05 -17.73 25.04
N LYS A 142 2.01 -18.40 24.39
CA LYS A 142 2.16 -19.86 24.36
C LYS A 142 3.30 -20.37 25.25
N GLY A 143 3.91 -19.49 26.07
CA GLY A 143 4.99 -19.84 27.00
C GLY A 143 6.41 -19.60 26.50
N GLY A 144 6.58 -18.97 25.32
CA GLY A 144 7.89 -18.61 24.81
C GLY A 144 8.56 -17.47 25.57
N SER A 145 9.90 -17.43 25.51
CA SER A 145 10.68 -16.34 26.10
C SER A 145 10.44 -15.00 25.38
N THR A 146 10.79 -13.89 26.04
CA THR A 146 10.74 -12.55 25.41
C THR A 146 11.51 -12.49 24.10
N ARG A 147 12.65 -13.20 24.01
CA ARG A 147 13.48 -13.23 22.79
C ARG A 147 12.79 -14.00 21.66
N GLU A 148 12.16 -15.14 21.95
CA GLU A 148 11.41 -15.92 20.95
C GLU A 148 10.20 -15.14 20.45
N ASN A 149 9.45 -14.51 21.36
CA ASN A 149 8.30 -13.71 20.99
C ASN A 149 8.68 -12.54 20.07
N LEU A 150 9.75 -11.80 20.40
CA LEU A 150 10.25 -10.72 19.55
C LEU A 150 10.77 -11.24 18.19
N ALA A 151 11.46 -12.38 18.18
CA ALA A 151 11.92 -12.99 16.93
C ALA A 151 10.74 -13.35 16.01
N LEU A 152 9.67 -13.93 16.57
CA LEU A 152 8.48 -14.29 15.81
C LEU A 152 7.67 -13.09 15.30
N GLN A 153 7.69 -11.95 16.00
CA GLN A 153 7.01 -10.74 15.52
C GLN A 153 7.78 -10.04 14.39
N ASN A 154 9.08 -10.28 14.28
CA ASN A 154 9.95 -9.67 13.28
C ASN A 154 10.04 -10.49 11.98
N VAL A 155 9.61 -11.75 12.00
CA VAL A 155 9.58 -12.68 10.86
C VAL A 155 8.20 -12.64 10.22
#